data_AF-A0A832V3Z5-F1
#
_entry.id   AF-A0A832V3Z5-F1
#
_cell.length_a   1.000
_cell.length_b   1.000
_cell.length_c   1.000
_cell.angle_alpha   90.00
_cell.angle_beta   90.00
_cell.angle_gamma   90.00
#
_symmetry.space_group_name_H-M   'P 1'
#
loop_
_entity.id
_entity.type
_entity.pdbx_description
1 polymer ?
#
loop_
_entity_poly.entity_id
_entity_poly.type
_entity_poly.pdbx_seq_one_letter_code
_entity_poly.pdbx_strand_id
1 'polypeptide(L)' 'MADKNKRKISKYKLYKVEGDKLVRKVRNCPRCGPGIFMAKHAERENCGKCGYTEFAKKQ' A
#
# COMPACT_ATOMS: atom_id res chain seq x y z
N MET A 1 -20.44 17.61 -9.55
CA MET A 1 -20.08 16.34 -10.20
C MET A 1 -19.33 15.46 -9.20
N ALA A 2 -19.86 14.26 -8.97
CA ALA A 2 -19.27 13.12 -8.26
C ALA A 2 -19.00 13.26 -6.75
N ASP A 3 -20.05 12.99 -5.96
CA ASP A 3 -19.94 12.35 -4.65
C ASP A 3 -19.29 10.96 -4.87
N LYS A 4 -17.95 10.94 -4.93
CA LYS A 4 -17.19 9.70 -5.06
C LYS A 4 -17.24 9.03 -3.70
N ASN A 5 -18.16 8.07 -3.55
CA ASN A 5 -18.29 7.14 -2.42
C ASN A 5 -16.90 6.74 -1.87
N LYS A 6 -16.42 7.50 -0.87
CA LYS A 6 -15.06 7.39 -0.33
C LYS A 6 -15.07 6.23 0.64
N ARG A 7 -14.89 5.01 0.13
CA ARG A 7 -14.70 3.82 0.95
C ARG A 7 -13.50 4.06 1.87
N LYS A 8 -13.76 4.33 3.15
CA LYS A 8 -12.72 4.52 4.16
C LYS A 8 -12.02 3.18 4.36
N ILE A 9 -10.88 2.98 3.71
CA ILE A 9 -10.03 1.82 3.96
C ILE A 9 -9.33 2.04 5.30
N SER A 10 -9.68 1.22 6.27
CA SER A 10 -9.06 1.25 7.58
C SER A 10 -7.64 0.66 7.50
N LYS A 11 -6.64 1.43 7.95
CA LYS A 11 -5.22 1.08 7.87
C LYS A 11 -4.88 -0.24 8.57
N TYR A 12 -5.65 -0.65 9.59
CA TYR A 12 -5.44 -1.92 10.30
C TYR A 12 -5.52 -3.15 9.38
N LYS A 13 -6.29 -3.10 8.29
CA LYS A 13 -6.44 -4.23 7.36
C LYS A 13 -5.15 -4.57 6.59
N LEU A 14 -4.21 -3.62 6.54
CA LEU A 14 -2.90 -3.76 5.89
C LEU A 14 -1.90 -4.52 6.76
N TYR A 15 -2.23 -4.76 8.02
CA TYR A 15 -1.44 -5.57 8.94
C TYR A 15 -2.08 -6.95 9.07
N LYS A 16 -1.25 -7.99 9.05
CA LYS A 16 -1.62 -9.35 9.41
C LYS A 16 -0.92 -9.67 10.72
N VAL A 17 -1.63 -10.32 11.64
CA VAL A 17 -1.00 -10.92 12.81
C VAL A 17 -0.83 -12.39 12.49
N GLU A 18 0.41 -12.86 12.45
CA GLU A 18 0.73 -14.28 12.33
C GLU A 18 1.46 -14.69 13.61
N GLY A 19 0.72 -15.33 14.52
CA GLY A 19 1.19 -15.62 15.88
C GLY A 19 1.60 -14.35 16.62
N ASP A 20 2.83 -14.34 17.15
CA ASP A 20 3.43 -13.21 17.87
C ASP A 20 4.02 -12.12 16.97
N LYS A 21 3.94 -12.25 15.63
CA LYS A 21 4.57 -11.33 14.69
C LYS A 21 3.55 -10.51 13.90
N LEU A 22 3.74 -9.20 13.93
CA LEU A 22 3.00 -8.24 13.11
C LEU A 22 3.61 -8.19 11.69
N VAL A 23 3.01 -8.92 10.75
CA VAL A 23 3.43 -8.96 9.34
C VAL A 23 2.72 -7.86 8.56
N ARG A 24 3.48 -6.97 7.93
CA ARG A 24 2.95 -5.92 7.05
C ARG A 24 2.66 -6.52 5.68
N LYS A 25 1.41 -6.48 5.21
CA LYS A 25 1.01 -7.10 3.93
C LYS A 25 1.47 -6.32 2.70
N VAL A 26 1.86 -5.06 2.87
CA VAL A 26 2.09 -4.10 1.79
C VAL A 26 3.46 -3.44 1.97
N ARG A 27 4.19 -3.26 0.86
CA ARG A 27 5.52 -2.63 0.88
C ARG A 27 5.44 -1.18 1.34
N ASN A 28 6.52 -0.75 2.01
CA ASN A 28 6.74 0.66 2.30
C ASN A 28 7.34 1.35 1.07
N CYS A 29 7.13 2.65 0.94
CA CYS A 29 7.81 3.41 -0.10
C CYS A 29 9.29 3.62 0.30
N PRO A 30 10.28 3.20 -0.52
CA PRO A 30 11.70 3.38 -0.20
C PRO A 30 12.10 4.87 -0.14
N ARG A 31 11.35 5.74 -0.83
CA ARG A 31 11.62 7.19 -0.87
C ARG A 31 10.92 7.99 0.22
N CYS A 32 9.80 7.51 0.75
CA CYS A 32 9.05 8.26 1.76
C CYS A 32 9.21 7.72 3.18
N GLY A 33 9.83 6.55 3.34
CA GLY A 33 10.13 5.97 4.64
C GLY A 33 9.01 5.11 5.23
N PRO A 34 9.26 4.55 6.44
CA PRO A 34 8.34 3.64 7.10
C PRO A 34 7.05 4.36 7.51
N GLY A 35 5.91 3.76 7.17
CA GLY A 35 4.57 4.29 7.48
C GLY A 35 3.75 4.70 6.26
N ILE A 36 4.36 4.75 5.07
CA ILE A 36 3.65 5.01 3.81
C ILE A 36 3.58 3.71 3.02
N PHE A 37 2.37 3.17 2.96
CA PHE A 37 2.07 1.96 2.21
C PHE A 37 1.91 2.29 0.72
N MET A 38 2.56 1.50 -0.13
CA MET A 38 2.35 1.56 -1.57
C MET A 38 1.05 0.84 -1.94
N ALA A 39 0.22 1.45 -2.78
CA ALA A 39 -0.97 0.80 -3.29
C ALA A 39 -0.57 -0.32 -4.26
N LYS A 40 -0.79 -1.57 -3.86
CA LYS A 40 -0.53 -2.73 -4.70
C LYS A 40 -1.68 -2.94 -5.68
N HIS A 41 -1.40 -2.73 -6.96
CA HIS A 41 -2.25 -3.11 -8.09
C HIS A 41 -1.66 -4.36 -8.77
N ALA A 42 -2.38 -4.95 -9.72
CA ALA A 42 -1.96 -6.20 -10.38
C ALA A 42 -0.65 -6.06 -11.17
N GLU A 43 -0.39 -4.87 -11.73
CA GLU A 43 0.74 -4.57 -12.62
C GLU A 43 1.75 -3.57 -12.03
N ARG A 44 1.39 -2.90 -10.93
CA ARG A 44 2.16 -1.80 -10.36
C ARG A 44 1.92 -1.61 -8.85
N GLU A 45 2.92 -1.11 -8.17
CA GLU A 45 2.85 -0.62 -6.80
C GLU A 45 3.06 0.90 -6.84
N ASN A 46 2.09 1.68 -6.38
CA ASN A 46 2.15 3.15 -6.46
C ASN A 46 2.13 3.79 -5.07
N CYS A 47 3.06 4.69 -4.80
CA CYS A 47 3.08 5.52 -3.60
C CYS A 47 2.16 6.74 -3.76
N GLY A 48 1.07 6.78 -3.00
CA GLY A 48 0.15 7.92 -3.01
C GLY A 48 0.70 9.24 -2.46
N LYS A 49 1.88 9.24 -1.79
CA LYS A 49 2.50 10.46 -1.24
C LYS A 49 3.51 11.11 -2.21
N CYS A 50 4.37 10.32 -2.87
CA CYS A 50 5.42 10.85 -3.76
C CYS A 50 5.21 10.52 -5.24
N GLY A 51 4.15 9.78 -5.60
CA GLY A 51 3.91 9.34 -6.97
C GLY A 51 4.89 8.28 -7.48
N TYR A 52 5.74 7.72 -6.62
CA TYR A 52 6.65 6.65 -7.01
C TYR A 52 5.86 5.40 -7.39
N THR A 53 6.02 4.96 -8.63
CA THR A 53 5.42 3.73 -9.12
C THR A 53 6.52 2.72 -9.40
N GLU A 54 6.47 1.57 -8.74
CA GLU A 54 7.26 0.39 -9.09
C GLU A 54 6.38 -0.53 -9.92
N PHE A 55 6.79 -0.81 -11.15
CA PHE A 55 6.12 -1.82 -11.96
C PHE A 55 6.74 -3.16 -11.59
N ALA A 56 5.94 -4.03 -10.98
CA ALA A 56 6.37 -5.39 -10.71
C ALA A 56 6.47 -6.11 -12.06
N LYS A 57 7.60 -5.96 -12.74
CA LYS A 57 7.94 -6.80 -13.88
C LYS A 57 7.99 -8.23 -13.36
N LYS A 58 6.97 -9.03 -13.69
CA LYS A 58 7.10 -10.48 -13.69
C LYS A 58 8.22 -10.79 -14.69
N GLN A 59 9.34 -11.27 -14.18
CA GLN A 59 10.34 -11.98 -14.97
C GLN A 59 10.06 -13.47 -14.84
#